data_AF-A0AAU1ZD46-F1
#
_entry.id   AF-A0AAU1ZD46-F1
#
_cell.length_a   1.000
_cell.length_b   1.000
_cell.length_c   1.000
_cell.angle_alpha   90.00
_cell.angle_beta   90.00
_cell.angle_gamma   90.00
#
_symmetry.space_group_name_H-M   'P 1'
#
loop_
_entity.id
_entity.type
_entity.pdbx_description
1 polymer ?
#
loop_
_entity_poly.entity_id
_entity_poly.type
_entity_poly.pdbx_seq_one_letter_code
_entity_poly.pdbx_strand_id
1 'polypeptide(L)'
;MRRSPAIPLLLVALALTGCTAEAARAPIEPVDAAYAAHTECLGKHGVELKEKSAGVWVVDKGVIDHKAMLAAQEECKSLLPTELPVDQEALKVGKQISECYRRNGYPDYPDPDPKTGEVPAGTDMNDSAVMRKCHPGTSDVSLPASG
;
A
#
# COMPACT_ATOMS: atom_id res chain seq x y z
N MET A 1 -30.45 -55.73 -53.26
CA MET A 1 -30.21 -54.51 -54.07
C MET A 1 -30.07 -53.35 -53.09
N ARG A 2 -28.88 -53.05 -52.55
CA ARG A 2 -27.91 -52.02 -53.02
C ARG A 2 -28.55 -50.73 -53.55
N ARG A 3 -28.45 -49.62 -52.81
CA ARG A 3 -27.52 -48.49 -53.07
C ARG A 3 -27.72 -47.34 -52.06
N SER A 4 -26.65 -47.00 -51.32
CA SER A 4 -26.44 -45.72 -50.60
C SER A 4 -26.14 -44.57 -51.60
N PRO A 5 -26.19 -43.30 -51.18
CA PRO A 5 -25.00 -42.61 -50.62
C PRO A 5 -25.35 -41.70 -49.40
N ALA A 6 -24.58 -41.64 -48.32
CA ALA A 6 -23.29 -40.93 -48.14
C ALA A 6 -23.34 -39.42 -48.47
N ILE A 7 -22.71 -38.60 -47.61
CA ILE A 7 -22.10 -37.25 -47.80
C ILE A 7 -22.67 -36.16 -46.83
N PRO A 8 -21.82 -35.26 -46.26
CA PRO A 8 -21.41 -35.35 -44.86
C PRO A 8 -21.44 -33.92 -44.22
N LEU A 9 -20.49 -33.64 -43.34
CA LEU A 9 -19.95 -32.31 -43.01
C LEU A 9 -20.68 -31.45 -41.95
N LEU A 10 -19.89 -31.19 -40.91
CA LEU A 10 -19.72 -29.92 -40.21
C LEU A 10 -20.92 -29.36 -39.43
N LEU A 11 -20.80 -29.40 -38.10
CA LEU A 11 -20.54 -28.17 -37.34
C LEU A 11 -19.78 -28.53 -36.07
N VAL A 12 -18.46 -28.41 -36.18
CA VAL A 12 -17.55 -28.32 -35.05
C VAL A 12 -17.86 -26.99 -34.36
N ALA A 13 -18.70 -27.02 -33.32
CA ALA A 13 -18.76 -25.92 -32.38
C ALA A 13 -17.53 -26.04 -31.47
N LEU A 14 -16.40 -25.49 -31.93
CA LEU A 14 -15.28 -25.14 -31.08
C LEU A 14 -15.84 -24.16 -30.05
N ALA A 15 -16.23 -24.66 -28.88
CA ALA A 15 -16.30 -23.83 -27.69
C ALA A 15 -14.88 -23.37 -27.42
N LEU A 16 -14.51 -22.25 -28.02
CA LEU A 16 -13.49 -21.37 -27.49
C LEU A 16 -13.99 -21.02 -26.08
N THR A 17 -13.65 -21.85 -25.09
CA THR A 17 -13.47 -21.41 -23.73
C THR A 17 -12.37 -20.38 -23.80
N GLY A 18 -12.79 -19.16 -24.16
CA GLY A 18 -11.98 -17.98 -24.01
C GLY A 18 -11.50 -18.03 -22.57
N CYS A 19 -10.19 -18.09 -22.42
CA CYS A 19 -9.54 -17.68 -21.20
C CYS A 19 -9.94 -16.21 -21.05
N THR A 20 -11.07 -15.95 -20.40
CA THR A 20 -11.33 -14.65 -19.82
C THR A 20 -10.26 -14.51 -18.77
N ALA A 21 -9.14 -13.91 -19.18
CA ALA A 21 -8.29 -13.17 -18.28
C ALA A 21 -9.17 -12.03 -17.76
N GLU A 22 -10.08 -12.39 -16.84
CA GLU A 22 -10.59 -11.48 -15.85
C GLU A 22 -9.31 -10.97 -15.20
N ALA A 23 -8.92 -9.74 -15.55
CA ALA A 23 -7.79 -9.09 -14.94
C ALA A 23 -8.08 -9.15 -13.44
N ALA A 24 -7.42 -10.08 -12.75
CA ALA A 24 -7.65 -10.32 -11.34
C ALA A 24 -7.36 -8.99 -10.67
N ARG A 25 -8.42 -8.33 -10.21
CA ARG A 25 -8.32 -7.03 -9.55
C ARG A 25 -7.39 -7.27 -8.37
N ALA A 26 -6.26 -6.56 -8.34
CA ALA A 26 -5.38 -6.63 -7.19
C ALA A 26 -6.23 -6.32 -5.93
N PRO A 27 -6.04 -7.08 -4.83
CA PRO A 27 -6.75 -6.80 -3.60
C PRO A 27 -6.47 -5.35 -3.19
N ILE A 28 -7.51 -4.67 -2.70
CA ILE A 28 -7.37 -3.32 -2.15
C ILE A 28 -6.59 -3.47 -0.84
N GLU A 29 -5.47 -2.76 -0.73
CA GLU A 29 -4.68 -2.74 0.49
C GLU A 29 -5.53 -2.19 1.65
N PRO A 30 -5.47 -2.75 2.87
CA PRO A 30 -6.28 -2.29 4.00
C PRO A 30 -6.15 -0.79 4.27
N VAL A 31 -4.96 -0.23 4.07
CA VAL A 31 -4.71 1.21 4.19
C VAL A 31 -5.45 2.02 3.12
N ASP A 32 -5.49 1.55 1.87
CA ASP A 32 -6.20 2.23 0.79
C ASP A 32 -7.72 2.25 1.08
N ALA A 33 -8.25 1.15 1.63
CA ALA A 33 -9.65 1.08 2.06
C ALA A 33 -9.96 2.03 3.22
N ALA A 34 -9.06 2.15 4.21
CA ALA A 34 -9.23 3.05 5.36
C ALA A 34 -9.29 4.53 4.94
N TYR A 35 -8.62 4.92 3.86
CA TYR A 35 -8.59 6.29 3.35
C TYR A 35 -9.58 6.58 2.21
N ALA A 36 -10.40 5.61 1.78
CA ALA A 36 -11.23 5.75 0.58
C ALA A 36 -12.19 6.96 0.67
N ALA A 37 -12.88 7.15 1.79
CA ALA A 37 -13.81 8.26 1.98
C ALA A 37 -13.10 9.62 1.98
N HIS A 38 -11.94 9.71 2.63
CA HIS A 38 -11.11 10.91 2.62
C HIS A 38 -10.64 11.24 1.20
N THR A 39 -10.12 10.27 0.47
CA THR A 39 -9.62 10.48 -0.90
C THR A 39 -10.74 10.87 -1.87
N GLU A 40 -11.92 10.26 -1.75
CA GLU A 40 -13.10 10.65 -2.54
C GLU A 40 -13.48 12.11 -2.26
N CYS A 41 -13.45 12.54 -1.00
CA CYS A 41 -13.70 13.92 -0.62
C CYS A 41 -12.66 14.86 -1.23
N LEU A 42 -11.36 14.53 -1.18
CA LEU A 42 -10.32 15.36 -1.80
C LEU A 42 -10.60 15.58 -3.30
N GLY A 43 -10.97 14.52 -4.04
CA GLY A 43 -11.34 14.63 -5.45
C GLY A 43 -12.53 15.55 -5.70
N LYS A 44 -13.57 15.47 -4.87
CA LYS A 44 -14.74 16.38 -4.92
C LYS A 44 -14.37 17.84 -4.67
N HIS A 45 -13.30 18.09 -3.93
CA HIS A 45 -12.77 19.42 -3.62
C HIS A 45 -11.62 19.86 -4.55
N GLY A 46 -11.48 19.22 -5.73
CA GLY A 46 -10.60 19.68 -6.79
C GLY A 46 -9.14 19.23 -6.64
N VAL A 47 -8.86 18.26 -5.78
CA VAL A 47 -7.56 17.58 -5.76
C VAL A 47 -7.52 16.55 -6.88
N GLU A 48 -6.48 16.63 -7.72
CA GLU A 48 -6.27 15.66 -8.79
C GLU A 48 -5.97 14.27 -8.24
N LEU A 49 -6.76 13.29 -8.70
CA LEU A 49 -6.61 11.89 -8.33
C LEU A 49 -6.18 11.08 -9.54
N LYS A 50 -5.33 10.07 -9.30
CA LYS A 50 -5.01 9.04 -10.27
C LYS A 50 -5.40 7.68 -9.75
N GLU A 51 -5.78 6.81 -10.66
CA GLU A 51 -6.06 5.42 -10.35
C GLU A 51 -4.73 4.68 -10.14
N LYS A 52 -4.52 4.15 -8.92
CA LYS A 52 -3.35 3.32 -8.58
C LYS A 52 -3.57 1.88 -9.03
N SER A 53 -4.78 1.39 -8.81
CA SER A 53 -5.26 0.07 -9.23
C SER A 53 -6.77 0.17 -9.40
N ALA A 54 -7.38 -0.83 -10.05
CA ALA A 54 -8.77 -0.75 -10.46
C ALA A 54 -9.72 -0.47 -9.29
N GLY A 55 -10.31 0.74 -9.25
CA GLY A 55 -11.19 1.23 -8.17
C GLY A 55 -10.48 1.89 -6.98
N VAL A 56 -9.15 2.00 -6.99
CA VAL A 56 -8.36 2.66 -5.95
C VAL A 56 -7.79 3.95 -6.50
N TRP A 57 -8.34 5.07 -6.02
CA TRP A 57 -7.89 6.42 -6.36
C TRP A 57 -6.95 6.93 -5.28
N VAL A 58 -5.87 7.58 -5.70
CA VAL A 58 -4.90 8.24 -4.82
C VAL A 58 -4.60 9.63 -5.36
N VAL A 59 -4.17 10.54 -4.49
CA VAL A 59 -3.70 11.87 -4.92
C VAL A 59 -2.59 11.73 -5.96
N ASP A 60 -2.70 12.45 -7.08
CA ASP A 60 -1.62 12.49 -8.05
C ASP A 60 -0.50 13.42 -7.60
N LYS A 61 0.56 12.82 -7.05
CA LYS A 61 1.78 13.52 -6.65
C LYS A 61 2.51 14.25 -7.79
N GLY A 62 2.19 13.95 -9.06
CA GLY A 62 2.74 14.67 -10.21
C GLY A 62 2.04 16.00 -10.51
N VAL A 63 0.84 16.22 -9.95
CA VAL A 63 -0.01 17.39 -10.23
C VAL A 63 -0.62 17.89 -8.92
N ILE A 64 0.24 18.39 -8.02
CA ILE A 64 -0.20 18.94 -6.74
C ILE A 64 -0.50 20.44 -6.89
N ASP A 65 -1.78 20.78 -6.87
CA ASP A 65 -2.22 22.14 -6.55
C ASP A 65 -2.27 22.30 -5.03
N HIS A 66 -1.28 23.00 -4.47
CA HIS A 66 -1.17 23.23 -3.03
C HIS A 66 -2.38 23.97 -2.44
N LYS A 67 -2.99 24.90 -3.19
CA LYS A 67 -4.12 25.68 -2.69
C LYS A 67 -5.37 24.79 -2.64
N ALA A 68 -5.64 24.04 -3.70
CA ALA A 68 -6.76 23.10 -3.73
C ALA A 68 -6.59 22.02 -2.65
N MET A 69 -5.37 21.49 -2.49
CA MET A 69 -5.04 20.51 -1.47
C MET A 69 -5.28 21.02 -0.05
N LEU A 70 -4.83 22.23 0.30
CA LEU A 70 -5.04 22.79 1.64
C LEU A 70 -6.52 23.04 1.93
N ALA A 71 -7.26 23.61 0.97
CA ALA A 71 -8.70 23.83 1.12
C ALA A 71 -9.46 22.51 1.29
N ALA A 72 -9.14 21.51 0.46
CA ALA A 72 -9.75 20.20 0.53
C ALA A 72 -9.42 19.48 1.85
N GLN A 73 -8.18 19.55 2.34
CA GLN A 73 -7.82 18.96 3.63
C GLN A 73 -8.64 19.53 4.80
N GLU A 74 -8.86 20.85 4.84
CA GLU A 74 -9.65 21.47 5.91
C GLU A 74 -11.11 20.98 5.93
N GLU A 75 -11.71 20.78 4.76
CA GLU A 75 -13.08 20.26 4.62
C GLU A 75 -13.13 18.74 4.91
N CYS A 76 -12.14 18.00 4.42
CA CYS A 76 -12.16 16.53 4.43
C CYS A 76 -11.53 15.92 5.69
N LYS A 77 -10.85 16.67 6.56
CA LYS A 77 -10.13 16.14 7.75
C LYS A 77 -10.97 15.26 8.67
N SER A 78 -12.28 15.47 8.73
CA SER A 78 -13.19 14.66 9.55
C SER A 78 -13.36 13.22 9.02
N LEU A 79 -12.98 12.96 7.77
CA LEU A 79 -13.00 11.66 7.12
C LEU A 79 -11.66 10.92 7.24
N LEU A 80 -10.67 11.51 7.92
CA LEU A 80 -9.42 10.81 8.19
C LEU A 80 -9.70 9.61 9.11
N PRO A 81 -9.11 8.44 8.82
CA PRO A 81 -9.25 7.28 9.68
C PRO A 81 -8.68 7.58 11.07
N THR A 82 -9.43 7.27 12.11
CA THR A 82 -8.99 7.43 13.51
C THR A 82 -7.99 6.35 13.91
N GLU A 83 -8.09 5.17 13.31
CA GLU A 83 -7.16 4.06 13.51
C GLU A 83 -6.71 3.54 12.15
N LEU A 84 -5.41 3.27 12.02
CA LEU A 84 -4.85 2.64 10.83
C LEU A 84 -4.70 1.14 11.06
N PRO A 85 -4.95 0.31 10.02
CA PRO A 85 -4.67 -1.10 10.11
C PRO A 85 -3.16 -1.31 10.32
N VAL A 86 -2.81 -2.06 11.37
CA VAL A 86 -1.42 -2.41 11.67
C VAL A 86 -0.97 -3.56 10.79
N ASP A 87 0.07 -3.33 10.00
CA ASP A 87 0.80 -4.39 9.31
C ASP A 87 1.53 -5.25 10.34
N GLN A 88 1.10 -6.51 10.44
CA GLN A 88 1.62 -7.45 11.43
C GLN A 88 3.09 -7.84 11.16
N GLU A 89 3.54 -7.84 9.90
CA GLU A 89 4.95 -8.11 9.62
C GLU A 89 5.80 -6.89 9.96
N ALA A 90 5.32 -5.68 9.65
CA ALA A 90 5.99 -4.45 10.09
C ALA A 90 6.08 -4.37 11.63
N LEU A 91 5.03 -4.74 12.35
CA LEU A 91 5.02 -4.79 13.82
C LEU A 91 6.08 -5.76 14.37
N LYS A 92 6.20 -6.94 13.74
CA LYS A 92 7.20 -7.94 14.11
C LYS A 92 8.62 -7.46 13.84
N VAL A 93 8.87 -6.81 12.69
CA VAL A 93 10.16 -6.19 12.38
C VAL A 93 10.48 -5.08 13.40
N GLY A 94 9.50 -4.23 13.74
CA GLY A 94 9.66 -3.19 14.76
C GLY A 94 10.07 -3.74 16.14
N LYS A 95 9.50 -4.88 16.55
CA LYS A 95 9.92 -5.58 17.78
C LYS A 95 11.36 -6.08 17.69
N GLN A 96 11.76 -6.65 16.57
CA GLN A 96 13.15 -7.10 16.35
C GLN A 96 14.16 -5.95 16.40
N ILE A 97 13.80 -4.79 15.83
CA ILE A 97 14.60 -3.56 15.90
C ILE A 97 14.72 -3.10 17.35
N SER A 98 13.60 -3.07 18.09
CA SER A 98 13.56 -2.66 19.51
C SER A 98 14.43 -3.57 20.38
N GLU A 99 14.36 -4.89 20.18
CA GLU A 99 15.26 -5.85 20.83
C GLU A 99 16.73 -5.60 20.48
N CYS A 100 17.03 -5.26 19.23
CA CYS A 100 18.38 -4.94 18.81
C CYS A 100 18.91 -3.70 19.54
N TYR A 101 18.11 -2.65 19.72
CA TYR A 101 18.50 -1.47 20.49
C TYR A 101 18.78 -1.80 21.95
N ARG A 102 17.93 -2.62 22.58
CA ARG A 102 18.17 -3.10 23.95
C ARG A 102 19.50 -3.83 24.08
N ARG A 103 19.86 -4.67 23.11
CA ARG A 103 21.17 -5.36 23.08
C ARG A 103 22.36 -4.43 22.79
N ASN A 104 22.14 -3.23 22.28
CA ASN A 104 23.18 -2.31 21.82
C ASN A 104 23.25 -0.99 22.61
N GLY A 105 22.84 -1.01 23.88
CA GLY A 105 23.06 0.11 24.80
C GLY A 105 21.80 0.89 25.19
N TYR A 106 20.62 0.47 24.71
CA TYR A 106 19.34 1.11 25.02
C TYR A 106 18.39 0.12 25.72
N PRO A 107 18.71 -0.38 26.93
CA PRO A 107 17.98 -1.47 27.58
C PRO A 107 16.49 -1.16 27.82
N ASP A 108 16.14 0.12 27.92
CA ASP A 108 14.77 0.59 28.15
C ASP A 108 14.05 1.00 26.86
N TYR A 109 14.64 0.77 25.67
CA TYR A 109 13.97 1.08 24.42
C TYR A 109 12.68 0.25 24.29
N PRO A 110 11.50 0.88 24.13
CA PRO A 110 10.24 0.17 24.15
C PRO A 110 9.95 -0.55 22.84
N ASP A 111 9.06 -1.54 22.90
CA ASP A 111 8.47 -2.14 21.71
C ASP A 111 7.37 -1.24 21.12
N PRO A 112 7.08 -1.36 19.81
CA PRO A 112 5.92 -0.69 19.22
C PRO A 112 4.59 -1.20 19.82
N ASP A 113 3.63 -0.30 19.98
CA ASP A 113 2.28 -0.62 20.44
C ASP A 113 1.61 -1.62 19.47
N PRO A 114 0.99 -2.70 19.97
CA PRO A 114 0.42 -3.75 19.11
C PRO A 114 -0.85 -3.32 18.35
N LYS A 115 -1.50 -2.22 18.76
CA LYS A 115 -2.71 -1.66 18.15
C LYS A 115 -2.42 -0.53 17.19
N THR A 116 -1.39 0.28 17.43
CA THR A 116 -1.05 1.43 16.56
C THR A 116 0.21 1.21 15.74
N GLY A 117 1.09 0.30 16.14
CA GLY A 117 2.41 0.11 15.56
C GLY A 117 3.43 1.20 15.94
N GLU A 118 3.03 2.17 16.76
CA GLU A 118 3.86 3.32 17.12
C GLU A 118 4.78 3.01 18.29
N VAL A 119 5.97 3.61 18.28
CA VAL A 119 6.86 3.64 19.44
C VAL A 119 6.50 4.89 20.27
N PRO A 120 6.43 4.79 21.62
CA PRO A 120 6.10 5.93 22.48
C PRO A 120 6.92 7.20 22.18
N ALA A 121 6.28 8.36 22.22
CA ALA A 121 6.96 9.64 22.03
C ALA A 121 8.06 9.87 23.09
N GLY A 122 9.15 10.53 22.69
CA GLY A 122 10.28 10.82 23.58
C GLY A 122 11.31 9.69 23.69
N THR A 123 11.18 8.62 22.90
CA THR A 123 12.21 7.57 22.76
C THR A 123 13.30 7.97 21.77
N ASP A 124 13.72 9.24 21.83
CA ASP A 124 14.70 9.80 20.90
C ASP A 124 16.06 9.17 21.16
N MET A 125 16.49 8.34 20.20
CA MET A 125 17.80 7.71 20.22
C MET A 125 18.73 8.46 19.27
N ASN A 126 19.76 9.11 19.80
CA ASN A 126 20.73 9.88 19.00
C ASN A 126 22.03 9.11 18.74
N ASP A 127 21.94 7.80 18.46
CA ASP A 127 23.08 6.97 18.10
C ASP A 127 22.91 6.37 16.72
N SER A 128 23.42 7.11 15.74
CA SER A 128 23.42 6.73 14.33
C SER A 128 24.19 5.44 14.03
N ALA A 129 25.10 4.99 14.92
CA ALA A 129 25.76 3.70 14.73
C ALA A 129 24.82 2.55 15.11
N VAL A 130 24.10 2.68 16.23
CA VAL A 130 23.10 1.69 16.67
C VAL A 130 21.90 1.66 15.72
N MET A 131 21.40 2.80 15.27
CA MET A 131 20.35 2.88 14.24
C MET A 131 20.73 2.08 12.99
N ARG A 132 21.92 2.34 12.41
CA ARG A 132 22.43 1.64 11.22
C ARG A 132 22.65 0.14 11.45
N LYS A 133 23.08 -0.24 12.65
CA LYS A 133 23.30 -1.65 13.01
C LYS A 133 22.00 -2.44 13.10
N CYS A 134 20.94 -1.81 13.59
CA CYS A 134 19.69 -2.49 13.89
C CYS A 134 18.61 -2.34 12.81
N HIS A 135 18.82 -1.49 11.80
CA HIS A 135 17.95 -1.37 10.62
C HIS A 135 18.57 -2.09 9.41
N PRO A 136 18.34 -3.40 9.23
CA PRO A 136 18.78 -4.10 8.02
C PRO A 136 17.85 -3.70 6.86
N GLY A 137 18.21 -2.67 6.11
CA GLY A 137 17.42 -2.26 4.94
C GLY A 137 17.81 -0.95 4.25
N THR A 138 18.69 -0.11 4.80
CA THR A 138 19.11 1.14 4.14
C THR A 138 20.53 1.10 3.59
N SER A 139 21.23 -0.04 3.66
CA SER A 139 22.58 -0.18 3.08
C SER A 139 22.58 -0.26 1.54
N ASP A 140 21.41 -0.44 0.90
CA ASP A 140 21.29 -0.50 -0.57
C ASP A 140 20.47 0.65 -1.19
N VAL A 141 19.93 1.57 -0.38
CA VAL A 141 19.45 2.86 -0.92
C VAL A 141 20.66 3.78 -1.03
N SER A 142 21.37 3.64 -2.15
CA SER A 142 22.30 4.65 -2.64
C SER A 142 21.57 5.99 -2.68
N LEU A 143 21.81 6.82 -1.67
CA LEU A 143 21.47 8.24 -1.71
C LEU A 143 22.25 8.82 -2.89
N PRO A 144 21.60 9.40 -3.93
CA PRO A 144 22.36 10.11 -4.95
C PRO A 144 23.05 11.28 -4.25
N ALA A 145 24.39 11.25 -4.31
CA ALA A 145 25.20 12.41 -3.97
C ALA A 145 24.68 13.58 -4.79
N SER A 146 24.19 14.61 -4.11
CA SER A 146 23.92 15.91 -4.72
C SER A 146 25.28 16.47 -5.15
N GLY A 147 25.55 16.43 -6.45
CA GLY A 147 26.62 17.17 -7.12
C GLY A 147 26.11 18.50 -7.65
#